data_AF-A0AA86E075-F1
#
_entry.id   AF-A0AA86E075-F1
#
_cell.length_a   1.000
_cell.length_b   1.000
_cell.length_c   1.000
_cell.angle_alpha   90.00
_cell.angle_beta   90.00
_cell.angle_gamma   90.00
#
_symmetry.space_group_name_H-M   'P 1'
#
loop_
_entity.id
_entity.type
_entity.pdbx_description
1 polymer ?
#
loop_
_entity_poly.entity_id
_entity_poly.type
_entity_poly.pdbx_seq_one_letter_code
_entity_poly.pdbx_strand_id
1 'polypeptide(L)'
;MSVSKRIKYFKQLAILLTIFWTLLTTCFVIYQFYNEEKHIEESSLEKIKGFAEQSVAFIYWAYEQKANALSDEQKYTIRSNFSLKELLAVLAKHSDMELDISSSAKTLNLSPSALDTVLKVKEHKEDGYIVFEKAGEKHLFYVKPMLANSACISCHVHHEYTVGSLMGYTTLQMKVPTFKEANPQTFYFLVVTYLGTWLLGLFAIWWIHARGRDYLNEKTKMYEESMYALVDMMEKRDSYTAGHSQRVAEYAKMIVLAMDYSSDEADFIYKAGMLHDIGKIEIPDAILLKPDKLTDIEYSLIKRHVTASYELLSREPFTLLAEVVLSHHERYDGGGYPHGLKAEQIPFFSQIIAVADAFDAMTTNRAYRKSLSREAALAVLNEERGKQFHPLIVDIAQEIFMKATLPENTTQMPKDLLEEMRFSYSFRDQLTGFYNVNYLKFIFNHAQDYQLKVFQMDHLNCTDFAVYNKKHGWKKGDELLCLIAKTISTIYPDAIIVRVHSDNFLVLHVNENEPMDYTHLDSLMHEHGLVMQYQHVAFGIDETLTLETLEDKLLHL
;
A
#
# COMPACT_ATOMS: atom_id res chain seq x y z
N MET A 1 -12.90 12.59 7.63
CA MET A 1 -11.95 11.46 7.83
C MET A 1 -11.57 10.88 6.47
N SER A 2 -10.28 10.84 6.13
CA SER A 2 -9.77 10.22 4.89
C SER A 2 -10.14 8.73 4.83
N VAL A 3 -10.24 8.18 3.61
CA VAL A 3 -10.60 6.75 3.39
C VAL A 3 -9.64 5.83 4.14
N SER A 4 -8.34 6.13 4.12
CA SER A 4 -7.31 5.44 4.90
C SER A 4 -7.62 5.40 6.41
N LYS A 5 -8.02 6.53 7.02
CA LYS A 5 -8.39 6.58 8.44
C LYS A 5 -9.64 5.75 8.73
N ARG A 6 -10.62 5.70 7.83
CA ARG A 6 -11.84 4.87 8.01
C ARG A 6 -11.51 3.39 7.97
N ILE A 7 -10.67 2.96 7.04
CA ILE A 7 -10.22 1.56 6.92
C ILE A 7 -9.42 1.15 8.16
N LYS A 8 -8.50 2.01 8.63
CA LYS A 8 -7.73 1.76 9.86
C LYS A 8 -8.65 1.62 11.07
N TYR A 9 -9.63 2.51 11.21
CA TYR A 9 -10.61 2.47 12.29
C TYR A 9 -11.49 1.21 12.23
N PHE A 10 -11.96 0.84 11.03
CA PHE A 10 -12.76 -0.37 10.85
C PHE A 10 -11.96 -1.64 11.17
N LYS A 11 -10.69 -1.71 10.75
CA LYS A 11 -9.78 -2.81 11.12
C LYS A 11 -9.59 -2.89 12.64
N GLN A 12 -9.32 -1.76 13.29
CA GLN A 12 -9.14 -1.73 14.76
C GLN A 12 -10.42 -2.14 15.49
N LEU A 13 -11.58 -1.64 15.06
CA LEU A 13 -12.88 -2.00 15.63
C LEU A 13 -13.19 -3.49 15.45
N ALA A 14 -12.94 -4.04 14.26
CA ALA A 14 -13.14 -5.47 13.99
C ALA A 14 -12.24 -6.36 14.86
N ILE A 15 -10.96 -5.98 15.03
CA ILE A 15 -10.03 -6.68 15.93
C ILE A 15 -10.54 -6.61 17.37
N LEU A 16 -10.95 -5.43 17.84
CA LEU A 16 -11.51 -5.23 19.18
C LEU A 16 -12.77 -6.08 19.42
N LEU A 17 -13.71 -6.08 18.48
CA LEU A 17 -14.92 -6.90 18.54
C LEU A 17 -14.59 -8.40 18.57
N THR A 18 -13.59 -8.83 17.80
CA THR A 18 -13.14 -10.23 17.78
C THR A 18 -12.53 -10.62 19.13
N ILE A 19 -11.65 -9.76 19.70
CA ILE A 19 -11.06 -9.98 21.04
C ILE A 19 -12.17 -10.05 22.10
N PHE A 20 -13.10 -9.09 22.08
CA PHE A 20 -14.20 -9.06 23.03
C PHE A 20 -15.07 -10.32 22.94
N TRP A 21 -15.40 -10.76 21.71
CA TRP A 21 -16.13 -12.00 21.48
C TRP A 21 -15.38 -13.22 22.03
N THR A 22 -14.07 -13.34 21.77
CA THR A 22 -13.26 -14.46 22.29
C THR A 22 -13.18 -14.49 23.81
N LEU A 23 -13.15 -13.32 24.47
CA LEU A 23 -13.10 -13.24 25.92
C LEU A 23 -14.45 -13.63 26.52
N LEU A 24 -15.55 -13.15 25.92
CA LEU A 24 -16.91 -13.50 26.33
C LEU A 24 -17.19 -15.01 26.18
N THR A 25 -16.81 -15.62 25.05
CA THR A 25 -16.98 -17.06 24.84
C THR A 25 -16.11 -17.89 25.79
N THR A 26 -14.89 -17.45 26.08
CA THR A 26 -14.00 -18.10 27.06
C THR A 26 -14.60 -18.05 28.46
N CYS A 27 -15.09 -16.89 28.92
CA CYS A 27 -15.77 -16.77 30.20
C CYS A 27 -17.02 -17.65 30.28
N PHE A 28 -17.83 -17.70 29.22
CA PHE A 28 -19.01 -18.56 29.16
C PHE A 28 -18.68 -20.05 29.26
N VAL A 29 -17.64 -20.51 28.54
CA VAL A 29 -17.21 -21.92 28.59
C VAL A 29 -16.67 -22.26 29.99
N ILE A 30 -15.81 -21.42 30.57
CA ILE A 30 -15.31 -21.64 31.94
C ILE A 30 -16.46 -21.71 32.94
N TYR A 31 -17.43 -20.79 32.84
CA TYR A 31 -18.62 -20.79 33.68
C TYR A 31 -19.41 -22.09 33.55
N GLN A 32 -19.61 -22.59 32.33
CA GLN A 32 -20.34 -23.85 32.13
C GLN A 32 -19.60 -25.07 32.66
N PHE A 33 -18.29 -25.15 32.45
CA PHE A 33 -17.47 -26.22 33.02
C PHE A 33 -17.58 -26.27 34.54
N TYR A 34 -17.51 -25.10 35.20
CA TYR A 34 -17.66 -25.00 36.64
C TYR A 34 -19.06 -25.42 37.13
N ASN A 35 -20.11 -24.98 36.41
CA ASN A 35 -21.49 -25.28 36.78
C ASN A 35 -21.81 -26.78 36.63
N GLU A 36 -21.36 -27.42 35.55
CA GLU A 36 -21.52 -28.85 35.32
C GLU A 36 -20.72 -29.69 36.35
N GLU A 37 -19.48 -29.31 36.66
CA GLU A 37 -18.71 -30.00 37.72
C GLU A 37 -19.43 -29.95 39.07
N LYS A 38 -20.00 -28.80 39.44
CA LYS A 38 -20.75 -28.66 40.68
C LYS A 38 -22.03 -29.53 40.67
N HIS A 39 -22.75 -29.56 39.56
CA HIS A 39 -23.95 -30.37 39.43
C HIS A 39 -23.65 -31.88 39.53
N ILE A 40 -22.52 -32.32 38.98
CA ILE A 40 -22.05 -33.71 39.08
C ILE A 40 -21.69 -34.06 40.53
N GLU A 41 -21.05 -33.15 41.27
CA GLU A 41 -20.74 -33.33 42.69
C GLU A 41 -22.01 -33.46 43.53
N GLU A 42 -22.98 -32.57 43.34
CA GLU A 42 -24.29 -32.59 44.01
C GLU A 42 -25.07 -33.89 43.68
N SER A 43 -25.12 -34.28 42.41
CA SER A 43 -25.77 -35.53 41.97
C SER A 43 -25.09 -36.78 42.55
N SER A 44 -23.76 -36.78 42.62
CA SER A 44 -22.99 -37.87 43.24
C SER A 44 -23.28 -37.97 44.74
N LEU A 45 -23.42 -36.83 45.43
CA LEU A 45 -23.81 -36.77 46.83
C LEU A 45 -25.22 -37.32 47.07
N GLU A 46 -26.20 -36.94 46.26
CA GLU A 46 -27.55 -37.48 46.35
C GLU A 46 -27.59 -39.00 46.10
N LYS A 47 -26.81 -39.48 45.12
CA LYS A 47 -26.70 -40.91 44.79
C LYS A 47 -26.10 -41.70 45.96
N ILE A 48 -25.00 -41.21 46.56
CA ILE A 48 -24.37 -41.88 47.71
C ILE A 48 -25.29 -41.85 48.93
N LYS A 49 -26.01 -40.75 49.16
CA LYS A 49 -26.96 -40.60 50.27
C LYS A 49 -28.12 -41.58 50.14
N GLY A 50 -28.74 -41.66 48.96
CA GLY A 50 -29.82 -42.63 48.69
C GLY A 50 -29.37 -44.06 48.89
N PHE A 51 -28.14 -44.40 48.45
CA PHE A 51 -27.58 -45.74 48.67
C PHE A 51 -27.28 -46.01 50.15
N ALA A 52 -26.80 -45.01 50.90
CA ALA A 52 -26.59 -45.11 52.33
C ALA A 52 -27.89 -45.37 53.10
N GLU A 53 -28.96 -44.66 52.75
CA GLU A 53 -30.30 -44.83 53.32
C GLU A 53 -30.85 -46.23 53.05
N GLN A 54 -30.76 -46.71 51.80
CA GLN A 54 -31.17 -48.07 51.44
C GLN A 54 -30.35 -49.13 52.18
N SER A 55 -29.03 -48.94 52.30
CA SER A 55 -28.14 -49.86 53.01
C SER A 55 -28.52 -49.96 54.49
N VAL A 56 -28.73 -48.82 55.16
CA VAL A 56 -29.13 -48.79 56.56
C VAL A 56 -30.53 -49.39 56.77
N ALA A 57 -31.49 -49.07 55.91
CA ALA A 57 -32.84 -49.65 55.96
C ALA A 57 -32.82 -51.17 55.77
N PHE A 58 -32.01 -51.67 54.83
CA PHE A 58 -31.82 -53.10 54.61
C PHE A 58 -31.22 -53.81 55.82
N ILE A 59 -30.23 -53.18 56.47
CA ILE A 59 -29.65 -53.69 57.72
C ILE A 59 -30.74 -53.82 58.79
N TYR A 60 -31.53 -52.77 59.03
CA TYR A 60 -32.59 -52.82 60.04
C TYR A 60 -33.63 -53.90 59.73
N TRP A 61 -34.07 -54.00 58.47
CA TRP A 61 -34.99 -55.03 58.03
C TRP A 61 -34.42 -56.44 58.26
N ALA A 62 -33.16 -56.69 57.89
CA ALA A 62 -32.52 -57.99 58.08
C ALA A 62 -32.42 -58.37 59.58
N TYR A 63 -32.11 -57.40 60.44
CA TYR A 63 -32.14 -57.60 61.89
C TYR A 63 -33.54 -57.93 62.40
N GLU A 64 -34.57 -57.22 61.95
CA GLU A 64 -35.96 -57.43 62.36
C GLU A 64 -36.48 -58.81 61.94
N GLN A 65 -36.25 -59.22 60.69
CA GLN A 65 -36.63 -60.55 60.21
C GLN A 65 -35.96 -61.65 61.04
N LYS A 66 -34.69 -61.48 61.39
CA LYS A 66 -33.95 -62.44 62.21
C LYS A 66 -34.44 -62.46 63.66
N ALA A 67 -34.77 -61.30 64.23
CA ALA A 67 -35.35 -61.19 65.56
C ALA A 67 -36.70 -61.92 65.65
N ASN A 68 -37.51 -61.84 64.60
CA ASN A 68 -38.82 -62.48 64.51
C ASN A 68 -38.74 -64.01 64.28
N ALA A 69 -37.67 -64.51 63.68
CA ALA A 69 -37.49 -65.93 63.36
C ALA A 69 -36.94 -66.81 64.51
N LEU A 70 -36.54 -66.22 65.64
CA LEU A 70 -35.85 -66.91 66.75
C LEU A 70 -36.69 -66.95 68.03
N SER A 71 -36.62 -68.06 68.78
CA SER A 71 -37.23 -68.16 70.12
C SER A 71 -36.46 -67.33 71.16
N ASP A 72 -37.09 -66.95 72.28
CA ASP A 72 -36.51 -66.03 73.26
C ASP A 72 -35.20 -66.54 73.92
N GLU A 73 -35.03 -67.86 74.09
CA GLU A 73 -33.77 -68.48 74.54
C GLU A 73 -32.66 -68.41 73.47
N GLN A 74 -33.02 -68.54 72.18
CA GLN A 74 -32.05 -68.52 71.07
C GLN A 74 -31.53 -67.12 70.77
N LYS A 75 -32.32 -66.07 71.10
CA LYS A 75 -31.92 -64.66 70.96
C LYS A 75 -30.67 -64.30 71.77
N TYR A 76 -30.43 -64.96 72.91
CA TYR A 76 -29.24 -64.75 73.76
C TYR A 76 -27.93 -65.23 73.13
N THR A 77 -28.01 -66.19 72.19
CA THR A 77 -26.85 -66.83 71.54
C THR A 77 -26.39 -66.14 70.26
N ILE A 78 -26.98 -65.00 69.89
CA ILE A 78 -26.62 -64.28 68.66
C ILE A 78 -25.30 -63.50 68.88
N ARG A 79 -24.20 -64.23 69.03
CA ARG A 79 -22.87 -63.73 68.68
C ARG A 79 -22.43 -64.47 67.42
N SER A 80 -22.23 -63.69 66.36
CA SER A 80 -21.58 -64.09 65.10
C SER A 80 -22.17 -65.29 64.36
N ASN A 81 -23.10 -65.04 63.42
CA ASN A 81 -23.20 -65.80 62.16
C ASN A 81 -24.20 -65.12 61.22
N PHE A 82 -23.95 -63.86 60.92
CA PHE A 82 -24.58 -63.23 59.76
C PHE A 82 -23.50 -62.40 59.09
N SER A 83 -23.03 -62.83 57.93
CA SER A 83 -22.16 -62.01 57.10
C SER A 83 -22.98 -60.92 56.42
N LEU A 84 -23.62 -60.08 57.23
CA LEU A 84 -24.26 -58.84 56.79
C LEU A 84 -23.27 -58.03 55.93
N LYS A 85 -21.99 -58.12 56.28
CA LYS A 85 -20.84 -57.60 55.52
C LYS A 85 -20.73 -58.16 54.10
N GLU A 86 -20.95 -59.46 53.88
CA GLU A 86 -20.88 -60.07 52.54
C GLU A 86 -22.10 -59.69 51.70
N LEU A 87 -23.29 -59.66 52.29
CA LEU A 87 -24.54 -59.32 51.60
C LEU A 87 -24.59 -57.83 51.18
N LEU A 88 -24.05 -56.95 52.03
CA LEU A 88 -23.91 -55.52 51.75
C LEU A 88 -22.73 -55.22 50.81
N ALA A 89 -21.64 -55.99 50.87
CA ALA A 89 -20.57 -55.92 49.89
C ALA A 89 -21.06 -56.25 48.47
N VAL A 90 -22.02 -57.17 48.31
CA VAL A 90 -22.66 -57.46 47.02
C VAL A 90 -23.45 -56.26 46.50
N LEU A 91 -24.23 -55.59 47.36
CA LEU A 91 -24.96 -54.36 46.99
C LEU A 91 -24.02 -53.21 46.56
N ALA A 92 -22.91 -53.04 47.28
CA ALA A 92 -21.91 -52.01 46.97
C ALA A 92 -21.15 -52.31 45.68
N LYS A 93 -20.80 -53.58 45.44
CA LYS A 93 -20.10 -54.04 44.23
C LYS A 93 -20.94 -53.87 42.96
N HIS A 94 -22.27 -53.91 43.05
CA HIS A 94 -23.16 -53.64 41.92
C HIS A 94 -23.32 -52.15 41.59
N SER A 95 -22.77 -51.24 42.42
CA SER A 95 -22.98 -49.79 42.33
C SER A 95 -21.69 -48.97 42.17
N ASP A 96 -20.54 -49.63 41.93
CA ASP A 96 -19.20 -49.03 41.87
C ASP A 96 -18.83 -48.21 43.13
N MET A 97 -19.28 -48.65 44.31
CA MET A 97 -19.00 -48.01 45.60
C MET A 97 -18.23 -48.96 46.53
N GLU A 98 -17.31 -48.42 47.33
CA GLU A 98 -16.70 -49.13 48.44
C GLU A 98 -17.54 -48.88 49.71
N LEU A 99 -18.15 -49.94 50.23
CA LEU A 99 -18.95 -49.92 51.45
C LEU A 99 -18.19 -50.63 52.56
N ASP A 100 -17.93 -49.93 53.67
CA ASP A 100 -17.47 -50.55 54.91
C ASP A 100 -18.45 -50.26 56.05
N ILE A 101 -18.64 -51.27 56.90
CA ILE A 101 -19.57 -51.22 58.03
C ILE A 101 -18.77 -51.57 59.27
N SER A 102 -18.63 -50.58 60.15
CA SER A 102 -17.83 -50.68 61.37
C SER A 102 -18.66 -50.40 62.60
N SER A 103 -18.43 -51.18 63.64
CA SER A 103 -18.93 -50.86 64.97
C SER A 103 -18.24 -49.63 65.53
N SER A 104 -18.91 -48.92 66.46
CA SER A 104 -18.39 -47.71 67.11
C SER A 104 -17.05 -47.87 67.86
N ALA A 105 -16.60 -49.13 68.05
CA ALA A 105 -15.41 -49.52 68.79
C ALA A 105 -14.20 -49.90 67.90
N LYS A 106 -14.32 -49.95 66.57
CA LYS A 106 -13.25 -50.42 65.67
C LYS A 106 -12.54 -49.26 64.97
N THR A 107 -11.20 -49.27 64.98
CA THR A 107 -10.36 -48.31 64.25
C THR A 107 -10.37 -48.60 62.75
N LEU A 108 -10.77 -47.60 61.95
CA LEU A 108 -10.71 -47.66 60.48
C LEU A 108 -9.40 -47.06 59.98
N ASN A 109 -8.80 -47.67 58.97
CA ASN A 109 -7.68 -47.10 58.21
C ASN A 109 -8.23 -46.10 57.17
N LEU A 110 -8.51 -44.88 57.60
CA LEU A 110 -9.02 -43.80 56.75
C LEU A 110 -7.99 -42.67 56.59
N SER A 111 -8.16 -41.86 55.55
CA SER A 111 -7.40 -40.61 55.41
C SER A 111 -7.68 -39.67 56.59
N PRO A 112 -6.74 -38.78 56.97
CA PRO A 112 -6.93 -37.87 58.10
C PRO A 112 -8.21 -37.02 58.00
N SER A 113 -8.60 -36.63 56.78
CA SER A 113 -9.81 -35.85 56.50
C SER A 113 -11.10 -36.66 56.66
N ALA A 114 -11.12 -37.91 56.19
CA ALA A 114 -12.26 -38.82 56.40
C ALA A 114 -12.42 -39.21 57.88
N LEU A 115 -11.32 -39.29 58.63
CA LEU A 115 -11.35 -39.58 60.07
C LEU A 115 -12.01 -38.45 60.88
N ASP A 116 -11.73 -37.19 60.56
CA ASP A 116 -12.37 -36.03 61.18
C ASP A 116 -13.89 -36.03 60.96
N THR A 117 -14.35 -36.35 59.74
CA THR A 117 -15.78 -36.50 59.43
C THR A 117 -16.43 -37.60 60.28
N VAL A 118 -15.78 -38.76 60.46
CA VAL A 118 -16.29 -39.84 61.32
C VAL A 118 -16.37 -39.41 62.79
N LEU A 119 -15.38 -38.65 63.28
CA LEU A 119 -15.37 -38.14 64.66
C LEU A 119 -16.52 -37.15 64.90
N LYS A 120 -16.79 -36.24 63.96
CA LYS A 120 -17.92 -35.31 64.01
C LYS A 120 -19.27 -36.03 64.04
N VAL A 121 -19.44 -37.05 63.21
CA VAL A 121 -20.64 -37.91 63.16
C VAL A 121 -20.82 -38.66 64.48
N LYS A 122 -19.72 -39.13 65.10
CA LYS A 122 -19.76 -39.81 66.40
C LYS A 122 -20.25 -38.91 67.53
N GLU A 123 -19.89 -37.62 67.48
CA GLU A 123 -20.27 -36.63 68.48
C GLU A 123 -21.72 -36.13 68.30
N HIS A 124 -22.11 -35.81 67.06
CA HIS A 124 -23.38 -35.13 66.75
C HIS A 124 -24.51 -36.08 66.34
N LYS A 125 -24.21 -37.33 65.99
CA LYS A 125 -25.17 -38.34 65.49
C LYS A 125 -25.93 -37.92 64.23
N GLU A 126 -25.34 -37.06 63.42
CA GLU A 126 -25.89 -36.61 62.12
C GLU A 126 -25.08 -37.19 60.95
N ASP A 127 -25.67 -37.20 59.76
CA ASP A 127 -25.00 -37.61 58.52
C ASP A 127 -23.81 -36.68 58.23
N GLY A 128 -22.67 -37.23 57.79
CA GLY A 128 -21.47 -36.45 57.48
C GLY A 128 -20.88 -36.83 56.13
N TYR A 129 -20.34 -35.86 55.39
CA TYR A 129 -19.66 -36.12 54.12
C TYR A 129 -18.44 -35.21 53.92
N ILE A 130 -17.54 -35.65 53.04
CA ILE A 130 -16.38 -34.87 52.61
C ILE A 130 -15.98 -35.27 51.19
N VAL A 131 -15.59 -34.29 50.39
CA VAL A 131 -14.93 -34.50 49.09
C VAL A 131 -13.43 -34.32 49.30
N PHE A 132 -12.64 -35.26 48.80
CA PHE A 132 -11.19 -35.21 48.91
C PHE A 132 -10.55 -35.80 47.65
N GLU A 133 -9.29 -35.47 47.43
CA GLU A 133 -8.55 -35.93 46.26
C GLU A 133 -7.67 -37.13 46.64
N LYS A 134 -7.72 -38.19 45.83
CA LYS A 134 -6.89 -39.40 45.99
C LYS A 134 -6.32 -39.76 44.63
N ALA A 135 -4.99 -39.76 44.51
CA ALA A 135 -4.26 -40.07 43.28
C ALA A 135 -4.70 -39.23 42.05
N GLY A 136 -5.10 -37.97 42.25
CA GLY A 136 -5.55 -37.07 41.17
C GLY A 136 -7.03 -37.23 40.78
N GLU A 137 -7.79 -38.06 41.51
CA GLU A 137 -9.22 -38.24 41.31
C GLU A 137 -10.01 -37.69 42.51
N LYS A 138 -11.14 -37.01 42.22
CA LYS A 138 -12.07 -36.55 43.25
C LYS A 138 -12.85 -37.75 43.78
N HIS A 139 -12.80 -37.97 45.09
CA HIS A 139 -13.59 -38.97 45.79
C HIS A 139 -14.53 -38.32 46.79
N LEU A 140 -15.74 -38.88 46.90
CA LEU A 140 -16.72 -38.51 47.89
C LEU A 140 -16.77 -39.60 48.96
N PHE A 141 -16.60 -39.20 50.22
CA PHE A 141 -16.77 -40.06 51.38
C PHE A 141 -17.98 -39.60 52.18
N TYR A 142 -18.83 -40.55 52.53
CA TYR A 142 -20.10 -40.32 53.22
C TYR A 142 -20.25 -41.29 54.39
N VAL A 143 -20.72 -40.77 55.51
CA VAL A 143 -20.88 -41.50 56.77
C VAL A 143 -22.30 -41.33 57.27
N LYS A 144 -23.00 -42.45 57.48
CA LYS A 144 -24.34 -42.48 58.06
C LYS A 144 -24.30 -43.14 59.45
N PRO A 145 -24.68 -42.44 60.53
CA PRO A 145 -24.77 -43.04 61.85
C PRO A 145 -25.91 -44.07 61.90
N MET A 146 -25.67 -45.18 62.58
CA MET A 146 -26.68 -46.21 62.86
C MET A 146 -27.11 -46.11 64.31
N LEU A 147 -28.35 -45.66 64.53
CA LEU A 147 -28.93 -45.49 65.85
C LEU A 147 -29.73 -46.72 66.28
N ALA A 148 -29.71 -47.05 67.56
CA ALA A 148 -30.53 -48.10 68.11
C ALA A 148 -32.03 -47.77 67.96
N ASN A 149 -32.78 -48.61 67.27
CA ASN A 149 -34.23 -48.52 67.13
C ASN A 149 -34.94 -49.50 68.09
N SER A 150 -36.28 -49.48 68.11
CA SER A 150 -37.11 -50.37 68.94
C SER A 150 -36.97 -51.86 68.61
N ALA A 151 -36.36 -52.21 67.47
CA ALA A 151 -36.06 -53.58 67.06
C ALA A 151 -34.63 -54.01 67.45
N CYS A 152 -33.87 -53.16 68.16
CA CYS A 152 -32.48 -53.46 68.51
C CYS A 152 -32.40 -54.58 69.56
N ILE A 153 -31.93 -55.75 69.13
CA ILE A 153 -31.70 -56.93 69.99
C ILE A 153 -30.72 -56.59 71.12
N SER A 154 -29.63 -55.86 70.85
CA SER A 154 -28.66 -55.46 71.89
C SER A 154 -29.24 -54.50 72.94
N CYS A 155 -30.24 -53.69 72.59
CA CYS A 155 -30.94 -52.81 73.54
C CYS A 155 -31.90 -53.58 74.43
N HIS A 156 -32.70 -54.47 73.84
CA HIS A 156 -33.82 -55.13 74.52
C HIS A 156 -33.46 -56.46 75.17
N VAL A 157 -32.45 -57.17 74.66
CA VAL A 157 -32.04 -58.50 75.18
C VAL A 157 -30.78 -58.42 76.03
N HIS A 158 -29.81 -57.58 75.65
CA HIS A 158 -28.50 -57.51 76.32
C HIS A 158 -28.29 -56.26 77.18
N HIS A 159 -29.22 -55.28 77.15
CA HIS A 159 -29.14 -54.00 77.87
C HIS A 159 -27.86 -53.18 77.63
N GLU A 160 -27.14 -53.42 76.53
CA GLU A 160 -25.87 -52.75 76.22
C GLU A 160 -26.07 -51.31 75.71
N TYR A 161 -27.27 -51.00 75.23
CA TYR A 161 -27.60 -49.77 74.52
C TYR A 161 -29.02 -49.31 74.86
N THR A 162 -29.29 -48.00 74.82
CA THR A 162 -30.66 -47.45 74.91
C THR A 162 -31.16 -47.08 73.51
N VAL A 163 -32.48 -47.09 73.28
CA VAL A 163 -33.07 -46.57 72.03
C VAL A 163 -32.56 -45.13 71.80
N GLY A 164 -32.02 -44.87 70.59
CA GLY A 164 -31.34 -43.60 70.24
C GLY A 164 -29.83 -43.53 70.53
N SER A 165 -29.22 -44.59 71.07
CA SER A 165 -27.75 -44.69 71.20
C SER A 165 -27.09 -45.07 69.87
N LEU A 166 -25.84 -44.65 69.67
CA LEU A 166 -25.08 -44.92 68.45
C LEU A 166 -24.50 -46.34 68.48
N MET A 167 -25.00 -47.23 67.63
CA MET A 167 -24.53 -48.62 67.54
C MET A 167 -23.27 -48.73 66.66
N GLY A 168 -23.17 -47.88 65.65
CA GLY A 168 -22.11 -47.91 64.67
C GLY A 168 -22.39 -46.91 63.56
N TYR A 169 -21.70 -47.08 62.44
CA TYR A 169 -21.88 -46.21 61.28
C TYR A 169 -21.55 -46.96 60.00
N THR A 170 -22.19 -46.53 58.92
CA THR A 170 -21.96 -47.03 57.57
C THR A 170 -21.12 -46.00 56.83
N THR A 171 -19.96 -46.41 56.34
CA THR A 171 -19.08 -45.57 55.52
C THR A 171 -19.15 -46.00 54.06
N LEU A 172 -19.39 -45.03 53.19
CA LEU A 172 -19.44 -45.20 51.74
C LEU A 172 -18.40 -44.30 51.10
N GLN A 173 -17.68 -44.85 50.15
CA GLN A 173 -16.77 -44.10 49.30
C GLN A 173 -17.09 -44.37 47.83
N MET A 174 -17.14 -43.30 47.04
CA MET A 174 -17.25 -43.40 45.58
C MET A 174 -16.30 -42.42 44.89
N LYS A 175 -15.90 -42.75 43.67
CA LYS A 175 -15.25 -41.80 42.77
C LYS A 175 -16.31 -40.85 42.22
N VAL A 176 -16.05 -39.54 42.25
CA VAL A 176 -16.87 -38.54 41.56
C VAL A 176 -16.48 -38.57 40.09
N PRO A 177 -17.39 -38.88 39.16
CA PRO A 177 -17.05 -38.93 37.74
C PRO A 177 -16.62 -37.55 37.25
N THR A 178 -15.65 -37.50 36.35
CA THR A 178 -15.27 -36.24 35.69
C THR A 178 -16.39 -35.77 34.77
N PHE A 179 -16.43 -34.48 34.40
CA PHE A 179 -17.42 -33.97 33.45
C PHE A 179 -17.43 -34.75 32.12
N LYS A 180 -16.24 -35.15 31.65
CA LYS A 180 -16.09 -35.99 30.45
C LYS A 180 -16.68 -37.39 30.61
N GLU A 181 -16.57 -38.00 31.79
CA GLU A 181 -17.12 -39.32 32.09
C GLU A 181 -18.64 -39.27 32.31
N ALA A 182 -19.13 -38.25 33.01
CA ALA A 182 -20.55 -38.09 33.33
C ALA A 182 -21.39 -37.69 32.11
N ASN A 183 -20.90 -36.76 31.29
CA ASN A 183 -21.60 -36.26 30.11
C ASN A 183 -20.64 -36.00 28.93
N PRO A 184 -20.18 -37.05 28.23
CA PRO A 184 -19.22 -36.92 27.14
C PRO A 184 -19.76 -36.08 25.98
N GLN A 185 -21.07 -36.16 25.69
CA GLN A 185 -21.67 -35.42 24.57
C GLN A 185 -21.57 -33.91 24.80
N THR A 186 -21.99 -33.42 25.98
CA THR A 186 -21.92 -31.99 26.32
C THR A 186 -20.46 -31.51 26.41
N PHE A 187 -19.57 -32.33 26.96
CA PHE A 187 -18.13 -32.00 27.02
C PHE A 187 -17.55 -31.75 25.62
N TYR A 188 -17.70 -32.71 24.70
CA TYR A 188 -17.17 -32.55 23.35
C TYR A 188 -17.87 -31.43 22.57
N PHE A 189 -19.18 -31.24 22.77
CA PHE A 189 -19.90 -30.12 22.19
C PHE A 189 -19.30 -28.77 22.61
N LEU A 190 -19.11 -28.54 23.92
CA LEU A 190 -18.50 -27.31 24.43
C LEU A 190 -17.08 -27.08 23.87
N VAL A 191 -16.25 -28.12 23.84
CA VAL A 191 -14.88 -28.03 23.32
C VAL A 191 -14.88 -27.71 21.81
N VAL A 192 -15.70 -28.42 21.02
CA VAL A 192 -15.77 -28.20 19.57
C VAL A 192 -16.35 -26.82 19.24
N THR A 193 -17.42 -26.39 19.93
CA THR A 193 -17.98 -25.06 19.74
C THR A 193 -16.97 -23.98 20.11
N TYR A 194 -16.25 -24.14 21.23
CA TYR A 194 -15.18 -23.23 21.62
C TYR A 194 -14.11 -23.12 20.53
N LEU A 195 -13.51 -24.23 20.11
CA LEU A 195 -12.48 -24.25 19.06
C LEU A 195 -13.00 -23.68 17.73
N GLY A 196 -14.24 -24.02 17.35
CA GLY A 196 -14.88 -23.50 16.15
C GLY A 196 -15.04 -21.98 16.17
N THR A 197 -15.45 -21.39 17.31
CA THR A 197 -15.54 -19.93 17.44
C THR A 197 -14.19 -19.24 17.32
N TRP A 198 -13.12 -19.85 17.85
CA TRP A 198 -11.76 -19.33 17.71
C TRP A 198 -11.27 -19.38 16.26
N LEU A 199 -11.48 -20.49 15.56
CA LEU A 199 -11.12 -20.64 14.15
C LEU A 199 -11.84 -19.62 13.27
N LEU A 200 -13.14 -19.40 13.51
CA LEU A 200 -13.91 -18.38 12.80
C LEU A 200 -13.39 -16.96 13.06
N GLY A 201 -13.01 -16.65 14.31
CA GLY A 201 -12.42 -15.35 14.67
C GLY A 201 -11.07 -15.11 13.98
N LEU A 202 -10.18 -16.10 14.00
CA LEU A 202 -8.88 -16.02 13.31
C LEU A 202 -9.05 -15.90 11.79
N PHE A 203 -9.97 -16.67 11.21
CA PHE A 203 -10.31 -16.57 9.78
C PHE A 203 -10.84 -15.18 9.43
N ALA A 204 -11.71 -14.60 10.25
CA ALA A 204 -12.23 -13.25 10.03
C ALA A 204 -11.11 -12.17 10.08
N ILE A 205 -10.19 -12.25 11.04
CA ILE A 205 -9.03 -11.35 11.13
C ILE A 205 -8.15 -11.48 9.88
N TRP A 206 -7.81 -12.71 9.51
CA TRP A 206 -7.02 -12.99 8.31
C TRP A 206 -7.71 -12.46 7.05
N TRP A 207 -9.01 -12.73 6.88
CA TRP A 207 -9.80 -12.27 5.73
C TRP A 207 -9.83 -10.75 5.63
N ILE A 208 -10.09 -10.04 6.74
CA ILE A 208 -10.09 -8.57 6.80
C ILE A 208 -8.70 -8.01 6.47
N HIS A 209 -7.63 -8.66 6.93
CA HIS A 209 -6.27 -8.24 6.64
C HIS A 209 -5.93 -8.45 5.16
N ALA A 210 -6.18 -9.65 4.62
CA ALA A 210 -5.93 -10.00 3.23
C ALA A 210 -6.70 -9.08 2.28
N ARG A 211 -8.03 -9.03 2.42
CA ARG A 211 -8.90 -8.19 1.59
C ARG A 211 -8.58 -6.70 1.71
N GLY A 212 -8.18 -6.26 2.90
CA GLY A 212 -7.76 -4.89 3.14
C GLY A 212 -6.43 -4.53 2.48
N ARG A 213 -5.51 -5.49 2.26
CA ARG A 213 -4.28 -5.26 1.49
C ARG A 213 -4.59 -5.18 0.00
N ASP A 214 -5.38 -6.13 -0.51
CA ASP A 214 -5.75 -6.17 -1.93
C ASP A 214 -6.45 -4.88 -2.37
N TYR A 215 -7.41 -4.40 -1.56
CA TYR A 215 -8.10 -3.14 -1.83
C TYR A 215 -7.17 -1.92 -1.86
N LEU A 216 -6.19 -1.86 -0.94
CA LEU A 216 -5.22 -0.77 -0.91
C LEU A 216 -4.26 -0.83 -2.11
N ASN A 217 -3.82 -2.03 -2.49
CA ASN A 217 -2.96 -2.23 -3.65
C ASN A 217 -3.69 -1.88 -4.95
N GLU A 218 -4.93 -2.32 -5.12
CA GLU A 218 -5.76 -1.98 -6.28
C GLU A 218 -5.99 -0.47 -6.37
N LYS A 219 -6.29 0.19 -5.25
CA LYS A 219 -6.44 1.65 -5.21
C LYS A 219 -5.14 2.39 -5.53
N THR A 220 -4.03 1.93 -4.99
CA THR A 220 -2.70 2.53 -5.24
C THR A 220 -2.35 2.40 -6.72
N LYS A 221 -2.54 1.22 -7.31
CA LYS A 221 -2.33 0.98 -8.74
C LYS A 221 -3.22 1.87 -9.61
N MET A 222 -4.50 2.02 -9.27
CA MET A 222 -5.40 2.90 -10.01
C MET A 222 -4.98 4.38 -9.93
N TYR A 223 -4.46 4.82 -8.78
CA TYR A 223 -3.89 6.17 -8.65
C TYR A 223 -2.61 6.33 -9.47
N GLU A 224 -1.72 5.34 -9.43
CA GLU A 224 -0.48 5.31 -10.24
C GLU A 224 -0.80 5.38 -11.74
N GLU A 225 -1.72 4.55 -12.24
CA GLU A 225 -2.17 4.56 -13.64
C GLU A 225 -2.78 5.91 -14.03
N SER A 226 -3.53 6.55 -13.12
CA SER A 226 -4.08 7.88 -13.35
C SER A 226 -2.99 8.95 -13.44
N MET A 227 -1.95 8.86 -12.60
CA MET A 227 -0.82 9.79 -12.65
C MET A 227 0.02 9.58 -13.91
N TYR A 228 0.27 8.34 -14.32
CA TYR A 228 0.96 8.04 -15.57
C TYR A 228 0.18 8.54 -16.79
N ALA A 229 -1.16 8.42 -16.80
CA ALA A 229 -1.97 9.02 -17.85
C ALA A 229 -1.84 10.55 -17.90
N LEU A 230 -1.69 11.23 -16.75
CA LEU A 230 -1.44 12.67 -16.70
C LEU A 230 -0.04 13.02 -17.21
N VAL A 231 0.98 12.21 -16.87
CA VAL A 231 2.34 12.38 -17.42
C VAL A 231 2.31 12.21 -18.93
N ASP A 232 1.67 11.16 -19.46
CA ASP A 232 1.51 10.95 -20.90
C ASP A 232 0.80 12.12 -21.58
N MET A 233 -0.25 12.67 -20.95
CA MET A 233 -0.95 13.85 -21.46
C MET A 233 -0.07 15.10 -21.46
N MET A 234 0.75 15.28 -20.42
CA MET A 234 1.68 16.39 -20.31
C MET A 234 2.83 16.27 -21.32
N GLU A 235 3.40 15.08 -21.50
CA GLU A 235 4.40 14.82 -22.54
C GLU A 235 3.83 14.99 -23.95
N LYS A 236 2.53 14.71 -24.17
CA LYS A 236 1.87 15.08 -25.44
C LYS A 236 1.72 16.59 -25.63
N ARG A 237 1.88 17.40 -24.57
CA ARG A 237 1.95 18.86 -24.68
C ARG A 237 3.34 19.32 -25.10
N ASP A 238 4.38 18.63 -24.62
CA ASP A 238 5.78 18.81 -24.99
C ASP A 238 6.25 17.69 -25.93
N SER A 239 5.94 17.84 -27.23
CA SER A 239 6.16 16.82 -28.25
C SER A 239 7.61 16.29 -28.32
N TYR A 240 8.58 17.04 -27.76
CA TYR A 240 9.98 16.65 -27.68
C TYR A 240 10.28 15.63 -26.58
N THR A 241 9.47 15.56 -25.52
CA THR A 241 9.70 14.69 -24.36
C THR A 241 8.88 13.40 -24.39
N ALA A 242 8.30 13.00 -25.52
CA ALA A 242 7.52 11.76 -25.58
C ALA A 242 8.34 10.53 -25.13
N GLY A 243 7.87 9.86 -24.09
CA GLY A 243 8.52 8.71 -23.46
C GLY A 243 9.78 9.05 -22.67
N HIS A 244 10.06 10.33 -22.43
CA HIS A 244 11.20 10.81 -21.64
C HIS A 244 11.14 10.29 -20.21
N SER A 245 10.01 10.50 -19.54
CA SER A 245 9.84 10.09 -18.14
C SER A 245 10.03 8.59 -17.98
N GLN A 246 9.58 7.79 -18.95
CA GLN A 246 9.78 6.34 -18.96
C GLN A 246 11.25 5.97 -19.14
N ARG A 247 11.98 6.59 -20.08
CA ARG A 247 13.41 6.31 -20.27
C ARG A 247 14.23 6.70 -19.04
N VAL A 248 13.96 7.87 -18.46
CA VAL A 248 14.59 8.32 -17.20
C VAL A 248 14.32 7.34 -16.07
N ALA A 249 13.07 6.88 -15.91
CA ALA A 249 12.69 5.89 -14.91
C ALA A 249 13.44 4.56 -15.09
N GLU A 250 13.54 4.06 -16.32
CA GLU A 250 14.29 2.83 -16.62
C GLU A 250 15.79 3.00 -16.38
N TYR A 251 16.39 4.11 -16.80
CA TYR A 251 17.80 4.40 -16.55
C TYR A 251 18.10 4.49 -15.05
N ALA A 252 17.26 5.18 -14.27
CA ALA A 252 17.41 5.29 -12.82
C ALA A 252 17.27 3.91 -12.14
N LYS A 253 16.31 3.10 -12.57
CA LYS A 253 16.11 1.72 -12.09
C LYS A 253 17.32 0.84 -12.38
N MET A 254 17.90 0.93 -13.58
CA MET A 254 19.11 0.16 -13.93
C MET A 254 20.29 0.54 -13.03
N ILE A 255 20.47 1.83 -12.70
CA ILE A 255 21.53 2.28 -11.78
C ILE A 255 21.30 1.67 -10.38
N VAL A 256 20.08 1.77 -9.84
CA VAL A 256 19.75 1.25 -8.49
C VAL A 256 19.95 -0.27 -8.40
N LEU A 257 19.56 -1.01 -9.43
CA LEU A 257 19.80 -2.47 -9.48
C LEU A 257 21.28 -2.82 -9.58
N ALA A 258 22.09 -2.02 -10.28
CA ALA A 258 23.54 -2.20 -10.34
C ALA A 258 24.25 -1.88 -9.02
N MET A 259 23.58 -1.16 -8.12
CA MET A 259 24.04 -0.84 -6.76
C MET A 259 23.56 -1.85 -5.71
N ASP A 260 23.01 -3.00 -6.12
CA ASP A 260 22.49 -4.07 -5.26
C ASP A 260 21.31 -3.66 -4.34
N TYR A 261 20.57 -2.60 -4.70
CA TYR A 261 19.34 -2.25 -4.00
C TYR A 261 18.20 -3.24 -4.30
N SER A 262 17.21 -3.28 -3.41
CA SER A 262 16.08 -4.21 -3.51
C SER A 262 15.14 -3.90 -4.68
N SER A 263 14.33 -4.89 -5.08
CA SER A 263 13.29 -4.70 -6.10
C SER A 263 12.26 -3.63 -5.71
N ASP A 264 12.00 -3.45 -4.41
CA ASP A 264 11.05 -2.44 -3.91
C ASP A 264 11.64 -1.02 -4.07
N GLU A 265 12.94 -0.85 -3.82
CA GLU A 265 13.65 0.42 -4.05
C GLU A 265 13.78 0.73 -5.55
N ALA A 266 13.97 -0.30 -6.38
CA ALA A 266 13.98 -0.18 -7.83
C ALA A 266 12.60 0.25 -8.38
N ASP A 267 11.49 -0.28 -7.84
CA ASP A 267 10.13 0.17 -8.17
C ASP A 267 9.87 1.61 -7.69
N PHE A 268 10.35 1.94 -6.49
CA PHE A 268 10.25 3.28 -5.93
C PHE A 268 10.94 4.33 -6.81
N ILE A 269 12.19 4.08 -7.23
CA ILE A 269 12.90 5.05 -8.08
C ILE A 269 12.31 5.12 -9.48
N TYR A 270 11.79 4.01 -10.02
CA TYR A 270 11.08 4.00 -11.29
C TYR A 270 9.86 4.93 -11.23
N LYS A 271 9.04 4.83 -10.16
CA LYS A 271 7.90 5.72 -9.93
C LYS A 271 8.33 7.18 -9.78
N ALA A 272 9.41 7.45 -9.07
CA ALA A 272 9.94 8.80 -8.92
C ALA A 272 10.41 9.38 -10.27
N GLY A 273 11.11 8.58 -11.09
CA GLY A 273 11.53 8.96 -12.43
C GLY A 273 10.34 9.21 -13.38
N MET A 274 9.28 8.40 -13.30
CA MET A 274 8.06 8.62 -14.09
C MET A 274 7.36 9.94 -13.76
N LEU A 275 7.47 10.41 -12.51
CA LEU A 275 6.70 11.55 -12.00
C LEU A 275 7.54 12.82 -11.79
N HIS A 276 8.85 12.79 -12.06
CA HIS A 276 9.76 13.89 -11.71
C HIS A 276 9.33 15.24 -12.30
N ASP A 277 8.83 15.19 -13.53
CA ASP A 277 8.49 16.35 -14.33
C ASP A 277 6.98 16.68 -14.37
N ILE A 278 6.13 16.00 -13.60
CA ILE A 278 4.66 16.19 -13.65
C ILE A 278 4.21 17.65 -13.40
N GLY A 279 5.01 18.40 -12.65
CA GLY A 279 4.80 19.82 -12.36
C GLY A 279 4.98 20.74 -13.57
N LYS A 280 5.53 20.25 -14.70
CA LYS A 280 5.58 21.04 -15.95
C LYS A 280 4.20 21.44 -16.42
N ILE A 281 3.13 20.79 -15.95
CA ILE A 281 1.73 21.17 -16.20
C ILE A 281 1.45 22.65 -15.93
N GLU A 282 2.12 23.27 -14.95
CA GLU A 282 1.93 24.69 -14.61
C GLU A 282 2.68 25.67 -15.52
N ILE A 283 3.61 25.19 -16.34
CA ILE A 283 4.43 26.03 -17.22
C ILE A 283 3.61 26.39 -18.47
N PRO A 284 3.50 27.67 -18.84
CA PRO A 284 2.82 28.09 -20.07
C PRO A 284 3.47 27.50 -21.33
N ASP A 285 2.64 27.09 -22.30
CA ASP A 285 3.11 26.52 -23.58
C ASP A 285 4.07 27.45 -24.32
N ALA A 286 3.85 28.78 -24.27
CA ALA A 286 4.71 29.77 -24.90
C ALA A 286 6.16 29.78 -24.35
N ILE A 287 6.36 29.29 -23.12
CA ILE A 287 7.67 29.15 -22.49
C ILE A 287 8.19 27.72 -22.65
N LEU A 288 7.34 26.71 -22.42
CA LEU A 288 7.73 25.30 -22.49
C LEU A 288 8.14 24.89 -23.91
N LEU A 289 7.46 25.39 -24.94
CA LEU A 289 7.68 25.06 -26.35
C LEU A 289 8.57 26.07 -27.09
N LYS A 290 9.20 27.00 -26.36
CA LYS A 290 9.98 28.06 -26.99
C LYS A 290 11.20 27.48 -27.73
N PRO A 291 11.37 27.77 -29.03
CA PRO A 291 12.49 27.24 -29.82
C PRO A 291 13.81 27.98 -29.56
N ASP A 292 13.76 29.18 -28.98
CA ASP A 292 14.92 30.01 -28.63
C ASP A 292 15.33 29.85 -27.16
N LYS A 293 16.50 30.41 -26.82
CA LYS A 293 16.96 30.53 -25.43
C LYS A 293 15.93 31.24 -24.56
N LEU A 294 15.77 30.72 -23.35
CA LEU A 294 14.94 31.32 -22.31
C LEU A 294 15.66 32.52 -21.71
N THR A 295 14.90 33.57 -21.41
CA THR A 295 15.32 34.67 -20.54
C THR A 295 15.39 34.19 -19.09
N ASP A 296 16.07 34.94 -18.23
CA ASP A 296 16.20 34.59 -16.80
C ASP A 296 14.83 34.46 -16.10
N ILE A 297 13.86 35.29 -16.50
CA ILE A 297 12.49 35.27 -15.97
C ILE A 297 11.76 34.00 -16.42
N GLU A 298 11.84 33.67 -17.72
CA GLU A 298 11.25 32.45 -18.28
C GLU A 298 11.87 31.20 -17.66
N TYR A 299 13.20 31.19 -17.50
CA TYR A 299 13.91 30.09 -16.86
C TYR A 299 13.54 29.95 -15.37
N SER A 300 13.37 31.06 -14.66
CA SER A 300 12.86 31.04 -13.28
C SER A 300 11.46 30.44 -13.19
N LEU A 301 10.62 30.66 -14.20
CA LEU A 301 9.32 30.00 -14.26
C LEU A 301 9.45 28.50 -14.51
N ILE A 302 10.35 28.06 -15.42
CA ILE A 302 10.60 26.63 -15.62
C ILE A 302 11.03 25.95 -14.33
N LYS A 303 11.92 26.56 -13.52
CA LYS A 303 12.36 25.99 -12.23
C LYS A 303 11.21 25.68 -11.26
N ARG A 304 10.05 26.34 -11.41
CA ARG A 304 8.87 26.09 -10.58
C ARG A 304 8.31 24.68 -10.75
N HIS A 305 8.56 23.99 -11.87
CA HIS A 305 8.01 22.65 -12.09
C HIS A 305 8.39 21.67 -10.96
N VAL A 306 9.57 21.84 -10.34
CA VAL A 306 10.02 20.96 -9.26
C VAL A 306 9.17 21.13 -8.01
N THR A 307 8.89 22.39 -7.63
CA THR A 307 7.98 22.70 -6.52
C THR A 307 6.54 22.30 -6.84
N ALA A 308 6.09 22.46 -8.09
CA ALA A 308 4.77 22.04 -8.53
C ALA A 308 4.62 20.50 -8.50
N SER A 309 5.64 19.75 -8.94
CA SER A 309 5.68 18.30 -8.83
C SER A 309 5.57 17.86 -7.37
N TYR A 310 6.31 18.50 -6.46
CA TYR A 310 6.19 18.23 -5.03
C TYR A 310 4.78 18.50 -4.51
N GLU A 311 4.19 19.65 -4.80
CA GLU A 311 2.82 20.01 -4.36
C GLU A 311 1.75 19.04 -4.87
N LEU A 312 1.89 18.54 -6.09
CA LEU A 312 0.99 17.53 -6.68
C LEU A 312 1.14 16.17 -5.98
N LEU A 313 2.37 15.80 -5.61
CA LEU A 313 2.72 14.49 -5.03
C LEU A 313 2.72 14.47 -3.49
N SER A 314 2.55 15.61 -2.82
CA SER A 314 2.66 15.74 -1.35
C SER A 314 1.52 15.09 -0.57
N ARG A 315 0.76 14.18 -1.18
CA ARG A 315 -0.36 13.46 -0.60
C ARG A 315 -0.14 11.96 -0.75
N GLU A 316 -0.61 11.21 0.26
CA GLU A 316 -0.61 9.75 0.22
C GLU A 316 -1.29 9.21 -1.06
N PRO A 317 -0.69 8.22 -1.74
CA PRO A 317 0.47 7.42 -1.32
C PRO A 317 1.85 7.96 -1.80
N PHE A 318 1.93 9.14 -2.40
CA PHE A 318 3.13 9.61 -3.12
C PHE A 318 4.07 10.50 -2.29
N THR A 319 3.77 10.73 -1.01
CA THR A 319 4.52 11.65 -0.14
C THR A 319 6.03 11.40 -0.15
N LEU A 320 6.45 10.13 -0.16
CA LEU A 320 7.88 9.77 -0.21
C LEU A 320 8.53 10.06 -1.58
N LEU A 321 7.77 9.92 -2.68
CA LEU A 321 8.24 10.28 -4.01
C LEU A 321 8.41 11.79 -4.15
N ALA A 322 7.52 12.57 -3.51
CA ALA A 322 7.53 14.02 -3.59
C ALA A 322 8.88 14.61 -3.18
N GLU A 323 9.46 14.17 -2.06
CA GLU A 323 10.77 14.64 -1.58
C GLU A 323 11.90 14.36 -2.58
N VAL A 324 11.87 13.18 -3.20
CA VAL A 324 12.86 12.77 -4.19
C VAL A 324 12.73 13.60 -5.46
N VAL A 325 11.49 13.80 -5.91
CA VAL A 325 11.19 14.63 -7.08
C VAL A 325 11.54 16.10 -6.80
N LEU A 326 11.35 16.62 -5.59
CA LEU A 326 11.64 18.02 -5.25
C LEU A 326 13.12 18.40 -5.48
N SER A 327 14.02 17.43 -5.39
CA SER A 327 15.48 17.69 -5.40
C SER A 327 16.19 17.17 -6.65
N HIS A 328 15.46 16.73 -7.68
CA HIS A 328 16.09 16.10 -8.87
C HIS A 328 16.91 17.08 -9.74
N HIS A 329 16.77 18.39 -9.52
CA HIS A 329 17.60 19.44 -10.13
C HIS A 329 18.59 20.09 -9.14
N GLU A 330 18.74 19.53 -7.95
CA GLU A 330 19.85 19.90 -7.08
C GLU A 330 21.18 19.40 -7.65
N ARG A 331 22.23 20.19 -7.48
CA ARG A 331 23.57 19.87 -7.98
C ARG A 331 24.45 19.44 -6.82
N TYR A 332 25.30 18.43 -7.03
CA TYR A 332 26.20 17.92 -5.99
C TYR A 332 27.08 19.01 -5.35
N ASP A 333 27.46 20.04 -6.13
CA ASP A 333 28.23 21.22 -5.71
C ASP A 333 27.44 22.28 -4.93
N GLY A 334 26.10 22.20 -4.90
CA GLY A 334 25.19 23.17 -4.28
C GLY A 334 24.68 24.28 -5.21
N GLY A 335 25.03 24.25 -6.50
CA GLY A 335 24.58 25.25 -7.50
C GLY A 335 23.19 24.98 -8.09
N GLY A 336 22.45 24.01 -7.56
CA GLY A 336 21.15 23.57 -8.07
C GLY A 336 19.97 24.37 -7.52
N TYR A 337 18.77 23.84 -7.73
CA TYR A 337 17.51 24.40 -7.25
C TYR A 337 16.54 23.28 -6.84
N PRO A 338 15.53 23.55 -5.98
CA PRO A 338 15.08 24.86 -5.49
C PRO A 338 15.79 25.39 -4.23
N HIS A 339 16.52 24.57 -3.49
CA HIS A 339 17.08 24.91 -2.18
C HIS A 339 18.60 25.10 -2.18
N GLY A 340 19.31 24.64 -3.22
CA GLY A 340 20.77 24.73 -3.29
C GLY A 340 21.43 23.74 -2.32
N LEU A 341 20.85 22.55 -2.18
CA LEU A 341 21.35 21.48 -1.33
C LEU A 341 22.69 20.96 -1.87
N LYS A 342 23.60 20.58 -0.97
CA LYS A 342 24.94 20.12 -1.34
C LYS A 342 25.20 18.68 -0.90
N ALA A 343 25.76 17.88 -1.81
CA ALA A 343 26.20 16.51 -1.57
C ALA A 343 25.16 15.65 -0.80
N GLU A 344 25.47 15.24 0.43
CA GLU A 344 24.63 14.36 1.26
C GLU A 344 23.32 15.01 1.73
N GLN A 345 23.17 16.33 1.59
CA GLN A 345 21.89 17.01 1.86
C GLN A 345 20.83 16.69 0.80
N ILE A 346 21.26 16.31 -0.41
CA ILE A 346 20.37 15.96 -1.51
C ILE A 346 19.93 14.50 -1.30
N PRO A 347 18.62 14.19 -1.31
CA PRO A 347 18.15 12.82 -1.22
C PRO A 347 18.84 11.94 -2.26
N PHE A 348 19.35 10.78 -1.82
CA PHE A 348 20.22 9.94 -2.65
C PHE A 348 19.56 9.55 -3.99
N PHE A 349 18.28 9.17 -3.97
CA PHE A 349 17.54 8.84 -5.19
C PHE A 349 17.31 10.03 -6.13
N SER A 350 17.27 11.27 -5.63
CA SER A 350 17.20 12.47 -6.48
C SER A 350 18.46 12.63 -7.31
N GLN A 351 19.63 12.29 -6.73
CA GLN A 351 20.92 12.36 -7.40
C GLN A 351 21.02 11.31 -8.53
N ILE A 352 20.34 10.17 -8.39
CA ILE A 352 20.24 9.16 -9.46
C ILE A 352 19.34 9.66 -10.59
N ILE A 353 18.17 10.22 -10.26
CA ILE A 353 17.26 10.79 -11.27
C ILE A 353 17.96 11.91 -12.04
N ALA A 354 18.71 12.78 -11.37
CA ALA A 354 19.47 13.86 -12.02
C ALA A 354 20.45 13.34 -13.09
N VAL A 355 21.15 12.23 -12.83
CA VAL A 355 22.07 11.60 -13.78
C VAL A 355 21.31 10.95 -14.94
N ALA A 356 20.20 10.25 -14.64
CA ALA A 356 19.36 9.61 -15.64
C ALA A 356 18.68 10.62 -16.58
N ASP A 357 18.13 11.71 -16.04
CA ASP A 357 17.53 12.82 -16.79
C ASP A 357 18.57 13.50 -17.69
N ALA A 358 19.74 13.84 -17.14
CA ALA A 358 20.80 14.44 -17.94
C ALA A 358 21.24 13.54 -19.11
N PHE A 359 21.36 12.23 -18.88
CA PHE A 359 21.70 11.28 -19.94
C PHE A 359 20.63 11.19 -21.03
N ASP A 360 19.35 11.08 -20.66
CA ASP A 360 18.26 11.07 -21.65
C ASP A 360 18.22 12.41 -22.41
N ALA A 361 18.33 13.53 -21.70
CA ALA A 361 18.39 14.87 -22.27
C ALA A 361 19.50 15.05 -23.31
N MET A 362 20.66 14.44 -23.07
CA MET A 362 21.82 14.51 -23.98
C MET A 362 21.68 13.57 -25.17
N THR A 363 21.07 12.40 -25.00
CA THR A 363 20.99 11.35 -26.03
C THR A 363 19.72 11.41 -26.87
N THR A 364 18.81 12.34 -26.57
CA THR A 364 17.58 12.60 -27.33
C THR A 364 17.62 13.96 -28.02
N ASN A 365 16.92 14.07 -29.15
CA ASN A 365 16.83 15.34 -29.89
C ASN A 365 15.89 16.30 -29.16
N ARG A 366 16.27 17.58 -29.07
CA ARG A 366 15.45 18.67 -28.51
C ARG A 366 15.32 19.80 -29.52
N ALA A 367 14.26 20.60 -29.44
CA ALA A 367 13.96 21.70 -30.39
C ALA A 367 15.16 22.57 -30.84
N TYR A 368 16.10 22.80 -29.92
CA TYR A 368 17.27 23.66 -30.12
C TYR A 368 18.60 22.91 -30.26
N ARG A 369 18.62 21.56 -30.11
CA ARG A 369 19.87 20.78 -30.03
C ARG A 369 19.69 19.34 -30.52
N LYS A 370 20.60 18.90 -31.39
CA LYS A 370 20.75 17.49 -31.80
C LYS A 370 21.22 16.62 -30.63
N SER A 371 20.81 15.35 -30.61
CA SER A 371 21.33 14.39 -29.64
C SER A 371 22.84 14.22 -29.80
N LEU A 372 23.51 14.07 -28.66
CA LEU A 372 24.90 13.67 -28.61
C LEU A 372 25.01 12.16 -28.85
N SER A 373 26.17 11.72 -29.36
CA SER A 373 26.49 10.29 -29.34
C SER A 373 26.56 9.80 -27.89
N ARG A 374 26.39 8.50 -27.70
CA ARG A 374 26.52 7.88 -26.37
C ARG A 374 27.84 8.26 -25.71
N GLU A 375 28.93 8.17 -26.45
CA GLU A 375 30.29 8.44 -25.98
C GLU A 375 30.44 9.90 -25.55
N ALA A 376 29.89 10.84 -26.32
CA ALA A 376 29.92 12.26 -25.99
C ALA A 376 29.07 12.56 -24.75
N ALA A 377 27.87 11.97 -24.62
CA ALA A 377 27.04 12.13 -23.43
C ALA A 377 27.72 11.58 -22.16
N LEU A 378 28.38 10.42 -22.26
CA LEU A 378 29.15 9.84 -21.17
C LEU A 378 30.37 10.69 -20.79
N ALA A 379 31.05 11.28 -21.76
CA ALA A 379 32.16 12.21 -21.51
C ALA A 379 31.70 13.44 -20.73
N VAL A 380 30.54 14.01 -21.06
CA VAL A 380 29.95 15.14 -20.32
C VAL A 380 29.58 14.74 -18.88
N LEU A 381 28.97 13.57 -18.67
CA LEU A 381 28.68 13.08 -17.32
C LEU A 381 29.97 12.95 -16.48
N ASN A 382 31.05 12.48 -17.10
CA ASN A 382 32.35 12.35 -16.44
C ASN A 382 33.00 13.71 -16.13
N GLU A 383 32.84 14.72 -16.99
CA GLU A 383 33.35 16.08 -16.75
C GLU A 383 32.62 16.79 -15.60
N GLU A 384 31.32 16.51 -15.45
CA GLU A 384 30.46 17.05 -14.39
C GLU A 384 30.46 16.20 -13.10
N ARG A 385 31.27 15.13 -13.06
CA ARG A 385 31.46 14.26 -11.90
C ARG A 385 31.99 15.04 -10.70
N GLY A 386 31.28 15.01 -9.58
CA GLY A 386 31.61 15.76 -8.37
C GLY A 386 31.29 17.26 -8.42
N LYS A 387 30.73 17.74 -9.55
CA LYS A 387 30.18 19.10 -9.70
C LYS A 387 28.65 19.02 -9.74
N GLN A 388 28.07 18.72 -10.89
CA GLN A 388 26.63 18.52 -11.01
C GLN A 388 26.19 17.21 -10.39
N PHE A 389 26.97 16.14 -10.58
CA PHE A 389 26.54 14.78 -10.30
C PHE A 389 27.36 14.12 -9.20
N HIS A 390 26.73 13.22 -8.44
CA HIS A 390 27.41 12.43 -7.43
C HIS A 390 28.48 11.52 -8.07
N PRO A 391 29.73 11.53 -7.57
CA PRO A 391 30.82 10.75 -8.15
C PRO A 391 30.53 9.25 -8.33
N LEU A 392 30.06 8.58 -7.27
CA LEU A 392 29.72 7.15 -7.30
C LEU A 392 28.62 6.81 -8.32
N ILE A 393 27.58 7.65 -8.42
CA ILE A 393 26.47 7.41 -9.33
C ILE A 393 26.94 7.51 -10.78
N VAL A 394 27.81 8.49 -11.09
CA VAL A 394 28.41 8.63 -12.43
C VAL A 394 29.25 7.41 -12.79
N ASP A 395 30.08 6.91 -11.87
CA ASP A 395 30.93 5.74 -12.13
C ASP A 395 30.09 4.51 -12.53
N ILE A 396 28.98 4.28 -11.83
CA ILE A 396 28.06 3.17 -12.11
C ILE A 396 27.25 3.43 -13.39
N ALA A 397 26.77 4.67 -13.57
CA ALA A 397 26.01 5.07 -14.75
C ALA A 397 26.82 4.88 -16.03
N GLN A 398 28.13 5.14 -16.03
CA GLN A 398 28.99 4.91 -17.19
C GLN A 398 28.96 3.44 -17.65
N GLU A 399 29.06 2.49 -16.72
CA GLU A 399 29.03 1.07 -17.05
C GLU A 399 27.67 0.61 -17.60
N ILE A 400 26.58 1.13 -17.01
CA ILE A 400 25.21 0.77 -17.35
C ILE A 400 24.78 1.40 -18.68
N PHE A 401 25.03 2.68 -18.87
CA PHE A 401 24.63 3.43 -20.05
C PHE A 401 25.41 3.03 -21.31
N MET A 402 26.63 2.49 -21.15
CA MET A 402 27.35 1.86 -22.26
C MET A 402 26.56 0.72 -22.91
N LYS A 403 25.74 0.00 -22.13
CA LYS A 403 24.93 -1.14 -22.57
C LYS A 403 23.46 -0.78 -22.81
N ALA A 404 23.03 0.42 -22.44
CA ALA A 404 21.64 0.85 -22.52
C ALA A 404 21.20 1.06 -23.98
N THR A 405 20.02 0.58 -24.33
CA THR A 405 19.42 0.85 -25.65
C THR A 405 19.01 2.33 -25.71
N LEU A 406 19.48 3.03 -26.75
CA LEU A 406 19.08 4.40 -27.03
C LEU A 406 17.87 4.41 -27.97
N PRO A 407 16.97 5.40 -27.86
CA PRO A 407 15.85 5.52 -28.78
C PRO A 407 16.35 5.81 -30.20
N GLU A 408 15.84 5.07 -31.19
CA GLU A 408 16.15 5.30 -32.60
C GLU A 408 15.43 6.57 -33.10
N ASN A 409 16.19 7.47 -33.73
CA ASN A 409 15.68 8.63 -34.48
C ASN A 409 14.47 9.32 -33.83
N THR A 410 14.65 9.92 -32.64
CA THR A 410 13.65 10.84 -32.09
C THR A 410 13.58 12.08 -32.99
N THR A 411 12.81 12.05 -34.08
CA THR A 411 12.66 13.20 -34.96
C THR A 411 11.93 14.33 -34.21
N GLN A 412 12.35 15.56 -34.47
CA GLN A 412 11.70 16.78 -33.97
C GLN A 412 10.51 17.21 -34.85
N MET A 413 10.28 16.50 -35.95
CA MET A 413 9.18 16.82 -36.84
C MET A 413 7.84 16.48 -36.20
N PRO A 414 6.83 17.35 -36.40
CA PRO A 414 5.46 17.02 -36.10
C PRO A 414 5.07 15.65 -36.65
N LYS A 415 4.56 14.78 -35.79
CA LYS A 415 4.10 13.44 -36.17
C LYS A 415 2.66 13.45 -36.65
N ASP A 416 1.89 14.45 -36.21
CA ASP A 416 0.48 14.61 -36.54
C ASP A 416 0.12 16.07 -36.82
N LEU A 417 -1.09 16.26 -37.35
CA LEU A 417 -1.62 17.58 -37.72
C LEU A 417 -1.70 18.55 -36.53
N LEU A 418 -1.94 18.05 -35.32
CA LEU A 418 -2.03 18.91 -34.14
C LEU A 418 -0.66 19.43 -33.75
N GLU A 419 0.35 18.57 -33.76
CA GLU A 419 1.75 18.96 -33.59
C GLU A 419 2.16 19.93 -34.72
N GLU A 420 1.72 19.71 -35.95
CA GLU A 420 2.04 20.59 -37.08
C GLU A 420 1.41 21.98 -36.90
N MET A 421 0.16 22.03 -36.44
CA MET A 421 -0.51 23.29 -36.08
C MET A 421 0.19 24.00 -34.91
N ARG A 422 0.59 23.28 -33.85
CA ARG A 422 1.33 23.84 -32.70
C ARG A 422 2.72 24.35 -33.11
N PHE A 423 3.39 23.59 -33.96
CA PHE A 423 4.66 23.96 -34.58
C PHE A 423 4.45 25.25 -35.38
N SER A 424 3.42 25.31 -36.23
CA SER A 424 3.10 26.50 -37.02
C SER A 424 2.77 27.72 -36.15
N TYR A 425 2.16 27.57 -34.97
CA TYR A 425 1.89 28.70 -34.07
C TYR A 425 3.19 29.37 -33.59
N SER A 426 4.23 28.58 -33.35
CA SER A 426 5.54 29.09 -32.91
C SER A 426 6.38 29.64 -34.06
N PHE A 427 6.05 29.26 -35.30
CA PHE A 427 6.84 29.52 -36.50
C PHE A 427 6.17 30.40 -37.53
N ARG A 428 4.91 30.80 -37.34
CA ARG A 428 4.18 31.72 -38.21
C ARG A 428 3.89 33.05 -37.55
N ASP A 429 3.95 34.10 -38.34
CA ASP A 429 3.49 35.43 -37.99
C ASP A 429 1.96 35.48 -37.97
N GLN A 430 1.39 35.99 -36.86
CA GLN A 430 -0.07 35.97 -36.65
C GLN A 430 -0.84 36.93 -37.56
N LEU A 431 -0.18 37.94 -38.11
CA LEU A 431 -0.81 38.92 -38.98
C LEU A 431 -0.84 38.43 -40.43
N THR A 432 0.32 38.06 -40.97
CA THR A 432 0.50 37.74 -42.39
C THR A 432 0.38 36.25 -42.70
N GLY A 433 0.55 35.37 -41.70
CA GLY A 433 0.58 33.92 -41.87
C GLY A 433 1.91 33.37 -42.42
N PHE A 434 2.86 34.25 -42.75
CA PHE A 434 4.22 33.90 -43.16
C PHE A 434 5.02 33.27 -42.05
N TYR A 435 6.13 32.63 -42.39
CA TYR A 435 7.04 32.13 -41.37
C TYR A 435 7.68 33.30 -40.61
N ASN A 436 8.09 33.08 -39.37
CA ASN A 436 8.83 34.06 -38.57
C ASN A 436 10.33 33.74 -38.54
N VAL A 437 11.13 34.62 -37.94
CA VAL A 437 12.59 34.46 -37.83
C VAL A 437 12.99 33.15 -37.15
N ASN A 438 12.18 32.64 -36.22
CA ASN A 438 12.49 31.40 -35.51
C ASN A 438 12.43 30.21 -36.44
N TYR A 439 11.53 30.23 -37.43
CA TYR A 439 11.45 29.17 -38.44
C TYR A 439 12.67 29.20 -39.34
N LEU A 440 13.11 30.41 -39.73
CA LEU A 440 14.30 30.61 -40.53
C LEU A 440 15.54 30.03 -39.83
N LYS A 441 15.73 30.32 -38.53
CA LYS A 441 16.79 29.71 -37.73
C LYS A 441 16.65 28.18 -37.67
N PHE A 442 15.43 27.68 -37.47
CA PHE A 442 15.15 26.25 -37.39
C PHE A 442 15.55 25.50 -38.67
N ILE A 443 15.16 26.00 -39.85
CA ILE A 443 15.47 25.33 -41.12
C ILE A 443 16.97 25.38 -41.44
N PHE A 444 17.67 26.47 -41.10
CA PHE A 444 19.13 26.55 -41.31
C PHE A 444 19.90 25.64 -40.35
N ASN A 445 19.42 25.48 -39.11
CA ASN A 445 20.04 24.56 -38.16
C ASN A 445 19.90 23.08 -38.57
N HIS A 446 18.86 22.76 -39.37
CA HIS A 446 18.58 21.40 -39.85
C HIS A 446 18.77 21.23 -41.37
N ALA A 447 19.37 22.20 -42.05
CA ALA A 447 19.42 22.22 -43.51
C ALA A 447 20.11 20.97 -44.10
N GLN A 448 21.17 20.48 -43.44
CA GLN A 448 21.87 19.26 -43.84
C GLN A 448 21.00 18.00 -43.69
N ASP A 449 20.21 17.91 -42.61
CA ASP A 449 19.36 16.75 -42.32
C ASP A 449 18.24 16.62 -43.37
N TYR A 450 17.76 17.75 -43.90
CA TYR A 450 16.70 17.80 -44.92
C TYR A 450 17.21 17.97 -46.35
N GLN A 451 18.53 17.99 -46.57
CA GLN A 451 19.14 18.30 -47.86
C GLN A 451 18.58 19.59 -48.49
N LEU A 452 18.25 20.57 -47.63
CA LEU A 452 17.69 21.83 -48.05
C LEU A 452 18.74 22.58 -48.87
N LYS A 453 18.32 23.09 -50.03
CA LYS A 453 19.11 23.99 -50.85
C LYS A 453 18.38 25.31 -50.96
N VAL A 454 19.10 26.39 -50.71
CA VAL A 454 18.66 27.75 -50.94
C VAL A 454 19.62 28.31 -51.98
N PHE A 455 19.07 28.83 -53.07
CA PHE A 455 19.88 29.41 -54.15
C PHE A 455 19.98 30.93 -54.02
N GLN A 456 18.94 31.55 -53.47
CA GLN A 456 18.84 33.00 -53.35
C GLN A 456 17.96 33.39 -52.17
N MET A 457 18.25 34.54 -51.58
CA MET A 457 17.41 35.21 -50.59
C MET A 457 17.23 36.68 -50.97
N ASP A 458 15.98 37.10 -51.07
CA ASP A 458 15.60 38.48 -51.31
C ASP A 458 15.08 39.13 -50.04
N HIS A 459 15.60 40.31 -49.73
CA HIS A 459 15.11 41.16 -48.65
C HIS A 459 14.26 42.28 -49.22
N LEU A 460 13.00 42.30 -48.79
CA LEU A 460 11.97 43.25 -49.19
C LEU A 460 11.64 44.13 -47.99
N ASN A 461 11.96 45.42 -48.07
CA ASN A 461 11.75 46.37 -46.98
C ASN A 461 10.87 47.54 -47.45
N CYS A 462 9.75 47.77 -46.76
CA CYS A 462 8.85 48.87 -47.09
C CYS A 462 9.32 50.19 -46.44
N THR A 463 9.81 51.13 -47.24
CA THR A 463 10.22 52.43 -46.69
C THR A 463 9.03 53.27 -46.22
N ASP A 464 9.21 54.03 -45.14
CA ASP A 464 8.23 54.96 -44.57
C ASP A 464 6.90 54.35 -44.08
N PHE A 465 6.86 53.03 -43.82
CA PHE A 465 5.66 52.37 -43.32
C PHE A 465 5.16 52.93 -41.97
N ALA A 466 6.09 53.35 -41.10
CA ALA A 466 5.75 54.02 -39.85
C ALA A 466 5.00 55.35 -40.07
N VAL A 467 5.33 56.09 -41.15
CA VAL A 467 4.63 57.33 -41.52
C VAL A 467 3.23 57.01 -42.02
N TYR A 468 3.07 55.93 -42.80
CA TYR A 468 1.76 55.43 -43.23
C TYR A 468 0.87 55.09 -42.02
N ASN A 469 1.39 54.32 -41.05
CA ASN A 469 0.67 54.00 -39.82
C ASN A 469 0.26 55.23 -39.03
N LYS A 470 1.13 56.24 -38.94
CA LYS A 470 0.81 57.50 -38.27
C LYS A 470 -0.33 58.26 -38.95
N LYS A 471 -0.41 58.20 -40.27
CA LYS A 471 -1.43 58.91 -41.08
C LYS A 471 -2.75 58.15 -41.16
N HIS A 472 -2.72 56.83 -41.25
CA HIS A 472 -3.87 55.99 -41.57
C HIS A 472 -4.34 55.09 -40.42
N GLY A 473 -3.53 54.97 -39.36
CA GLY A 473 -3.79 54.13 -38.20
C GLY A 473 -3.31 52.69 -38.39
N TRP A 474 -2.97 52.03 -37.28
CA TRP A 474 -2.41 50.67 -37.25
C TRP A 474 -3.30 49.64 -37.96
N LYS A 475 -4.63 49.73 -37.83
CA LYS A 475 -5.56 48.80 -38.49
C LYS A 475 -5.41 48.80 -40.02
N LYS A 476 -5.23 49.97 -40.63
CA LYS A 476 -5.02 50.07 -42.09
C LYS A 476 -3.62 49.61 -42.49
N GLY A 477 -2.63 49.83 -41.62
CA GLY A 477 -1.30 49.24 -41.77
C GLY A 477 -1.34 47.72 -41.79
N ASP A 478 -2.06 47.11 -40.84
CA ASP A 478 -2.23 45.66 -40.75
C ASP A 478 -2.92 45.10 -42.00
N GLU A 479 -4.00 45.76 -42.47
CA GLU A 479 -4.68 45.42 -43.73
C GLU A 479 -3.72 45.47 -44.94
N LEU A 480 -2.85 46.48 -45.00
CA LEU A 480 -1.85 46.63 -46.05
C LEU A 480 -0.75 45.57 -45.97
N LEU A 481 -0.26 45.23 -44.78
CA LEU A 481 0.72 44.16 -44.58
C LEU A 481 0.17 42.80 -45.03
N CYS A 482 -1.11 42.52 -44.76
CA CYS A 482 -1.78 41.31 -45.26
C CYS A 482 -1.89 41.32 -46.78
N LEU A 483 -2.14 42.48 -47.40
CA LEU A 483 -2.20 42.61 -48.85
C LEU A 483 -0.82 42.42 -49.50
N ILE A 484 0.22 43.00 -48.91
CA ILE A 484 1.63 42.76 -49.30
C ILE A 484 1.95 41.28 -49.26
N ALA A 485 1.64 40.62 -48.14
CA ALA A 485 1.88 39.20 -47.97
C ALA A 485 1.17 38.37 -49.05
N LYS A 486 -0.11 38.65 -49.32
CA LYS A 486 -0.85 37.95 -50.37
C LYS A 486 -0.22 38.14 -51.76
N THR A 487 0.26 39.34 -52.06
CA THR A 487 0.95 39.64 -53.33
C THR A 487 2.26 38.86 -53.43
N ILE A 488 3.10 38.85 -52.38
CA ILE A 488 4.36 38.10 -52.37
C ILE A 488 4.11 36.60 -52.56
N SER A 489 3.11 36.01 -51.90
CA SER A 489 2.75 34.59 -52.11
C SER A 489 2.24 34.28 -53.51
N THR A 490 1.64 35.26 -54.19
CA THR A 490 1.17 35.07 -55.57
C THR A 490 2.34 35.11 -56.56
N ILE A 491 3.35 35.95 -56.30
CA ILE A 491 4.55 36.07 -57.11
C ILE A 491 5.47 34.84 -56.89
N TYR A 492 5.62 34.41 -55.64
CA TYR A 492 6.53 33.34 -55.22
C TYR A 492 5.78 32.20 -54.50
N PRO A 493 5.03 31.37 -55.23
CA PRO A 493 4.23 30.30 -54.63
C PRO A 493 5.06 29.17 -54.02
N ASP A 494 6.26 28.93 -54.54
CA ASP A 494 7.14 27.82 -54.15
C ASP A 494 8.26 28.25 -53.19
N ALA A 495 8.37 29.55 -52.89
CA ALA A 495 9.40 30.10 -52.01
C ALA A 495 9.02 29.99 -50.52
N ILE A 496 10.04 29.91 -49.66
CA ILE A 496 9.85 30.03 -48.21
C ILE A 496 9.85 31.52 -47.86
N ILE A 497 8.70 32.05 -47.48
CA ILE A 497 8.54 33.48 -47.15
C ILE A 497 8.54 33.68 -45.64
N VAL A 498 9.41 34.56 -45.16
CA VAL A 498 9.60 34.87 -43.75
C VAL A 498 9.34 36.36 -43.51
N ARG A 499 8.50 36.70 -42.53
CA ARG A 499 8.41 38.06 -42.02
C ARG A 499 9.38 38.20 -40.84
N VAL A 500 10.36 39.08 -41.00
CA VAL A 500 11.43 39.24 -40.00
C VAL A 500 10.93 40.09 -38.85
N HIS A 501 10.64 41.36 -39.11
CA HIS A 501 10.05 42.29 -38.16
C HIS A 501 9.28 43.38 -38.91
N SER A 502 8.14 43.82 -38.37
CA SER A 502 7.35 44.94 -38.90
C SER A 502 7.02 44.79 -40.38
N ASP A 503 7.74 45.47 -41.26
CA ASP A 503 7.51 45.68 -42.68
C ASP A 503 8.62 45.06 -43.55
N ASN A 504 9.45 44.21 -42.94
CA ASN A 504 10.56 43.51 -43.58
C ASN A 504 10.19 42.04 -43.85
N PHE A 505 10.39 41.63 -45.10
CA PHE A 505 10.13 40.28 -45.58
C PHE A 505 11.39 39.69 -46.22
N LEU A 506 11.60 38.40 -46.01
CA LEU A 506 12.62 37.61 -46.69
C LEU A 506 11.92 36.57 -47.56
N VAL A 507 12.35 36.46 -48.82
CA VAL A 507 11.91 35.42 -49.75
C VAL A 507 13.10 34.51 -50.01
N LEU A 508 13.00 33.25 -49.60
CA LEU A 508 14.04 32.25 -49.83
C LEU A 508 13.65 31.35 -50.99
N HIS A 509 14.47 31.38 -52.05
CA HIS A 509 14.27 30.62 -53.27
C HIS A 509 14.94 29.25 -53.15
N VAL A 510 14.12 28.20 -53.22
CA VAL A 510 14.54 26.80 -53.14
C VAL A 510 14.70 26.16 -54.52
N ASN A 511 14.25 26.81 -55.58
CA ASN A 511 14.41 26.37 -56.96
C ASN A 511 15.50 27.19 -57.68
N GLU A 512 16.17 26.54 -58.62
CA GLU A 512 17.20 27.18 -59.45
C GLU A 512 16.52 28.04 -60.54
N ASN A 513 16.88 29.34 -60.62
CA ASN A 513 16.41 30.31 -61.62
C ASN A 513 14.93 30.76 -61.53
N GLU A 514 14.41 31.07 -60.34
CA GLU A 514 13.12 31.76 -60.22
C GLU A 514 13.21 33.22 -60.73
N PRO A 515 12.33 33.66 -61.64
CA PRO A 515 12.37 35.02 -62.17
C PRO A 515 11.95 36.05 -61.12
N MET A 516 12.69 37.14 -61.03
CA MET A 516 12.36 38.26 -60.16
C MET A 516 11.39 39.22 -60.87
N ASP A 517 10.12 39.20 -60.48
CA ASP A 517 9.11 40.17 -60.94
C ASP A 517 8.43 40.87 -59.77
N TYR A 518 8.87 42.10 -59.49
CA TYR A 518 8.30 42.95 -58.45
C TYR A 518 7.28 43.97 -58.98
N THR A 519 6.94 43.94 -60.27
CA THR A 519 6.10 44.98 -60.91
C THR A 519 4.74 45.13 -60.22
N HIS A 520 4.16 44.01 -59.79
CA HIS A 520 2.90 43.97 -59.06
C HIS A 520 3.02 44.54 -57.64
N LEU A 521 4.16 44.31 -56.98
CA LEU A 521 4.43 44.81 -55.64
C LEU A 521 4.72 46.32 -55.66
N ASP A 522 5.48 46.79 -56.64
CA ASP A 522 5.76 48.22 -56.86
C ASP A 522 4.49 49.00 -57.17
N SER A 523 3.62 48.44 -58.02
CA SER A 523 2.30 49.03 -58.32
C SER A 523 1.45 49.16 -57.06
N LEU A 524 1.38 48.09 -56.26
CA LEU A 524 0.66 48.10 -54.99
C LEU A 524 1.25 49.15 -54.02
N MET A 525 2.57 49.25 -53.90
CA MET A 525 3.20 50.22 -53.00
C MET A 525 2.90 51.65 -53.46
N HIS A 526 2.97 51.91 -54.77
CA HIS A 526 2.68 53.21 -55.33
C HIS A 526 1.22 53.63 -55.09
N GLU A 527 0.24 52.73 -55.16
CA GLU A 527 -1.17 53.02 -54.85
C GLU A 527 -1.36 53.55 -53.41
N HIS A 528 -0.47 53.14 -52.50
CA HIS A 528 -0.48 53.54 -51.10
C HIS A 528 0.53 54.64 -50.74
N GLY A 529 1.26 55.17 -51.73
CA GLY A 529 2.26 56.22 -51.55
C GLY A 529 3.52 55.76 -50.79
N LEU A 530 3.87 54.48 -50.95
CA LEU A 530 5.02 53.83 -50.34
C LEU A 530 5.99 53.35 -51.43
N VAL A 531 7.19 52.96 -51.02
CA VAL A 531 8.21 52.36 -51.90
C VAL A 531 8.76 51.11 -51.23
N MET A 532 8.88 50.02 -51.99
CA MET A 532 9.56 48.81 -51.55
C MET A 532 11.02 48.87 -52.00
N GLN A 533 11.94 48.56 -51.09
CA GLN A 533 13.35 48.36 -51.39
C GLN A 533 13.65 46.87 -51.47
N TYR A 534 14.51 46.51 -52.44
CA TYR A 534 14.90 45.14 -52.72
C TYR A 534 16.41 45.01 -52.59
N GLN A 535 16.87 44.02 -51.82
CA GLN A 535 18.27 43.60 -51.76
C GLN A 535 18.33 42.09 -52.02
N HIS A 536 19.31 41.65 -52.81
CA HIS A 536 19.40 40.27 -53.27
C HIS A 536 20.72 39.65 -52.82
N VAL A 537 20.64 38.47 -52.24
CA VAL A 537 21.81 37.73 -51.76
C VAL A 537 21.78 36.32 -52.35
N ALA A 538 22.81 35.99 -53.14
CA ALA A 538 22.97 34.66 -53.71
C ALA A 538 23.66 33.70 -52.73
N PHE A 539 23.27 32.43 -52.79
CA PHE A 539 23.95 31.33 -52.13
C PHE A 539 24.73 30.51 -53.17
N GLY A 540 25.90 30.01 -52.77
CA GLY A 540 26.68 29.10 -53.60
C GLY A 540 25.98 27.76 -53.77
N ILE A 541 26.12 27.13 -54.94
CA ILE A 541 25.49 25.83 -55.29
C ILE A 541 25.88 24.71 -54.30
N ASP A 542 27.08 24.80 -53.72
CA ASP A 542 27.64 23.88 -52.72
C ASP A 542 27.84 24.56 -51.35
N GLU A 543 27.26 25.75 -51.13
CA GLU A 543 27.38 26.47 -49.86
C GLU A 543 26.65 25.70 -48.76
N THR A 544 27.36 25.40 -47.67
CA THR A 544 26.77 24.67 -46.55
C THR A 544 25.88 25.61 -45.75
N LEU A 545 24.58 25.39 -45.77
CA LEU A 545 23.63 26.17 -44.99
C LEU A 545 23.79 25.86 -43.49
N THR A 546 24.20 26.89 -42.74
CA THR A 546 24.35 26.88 -41.28
C THR A 546 23.81 28.18 -40.68
N LEU A 547 23.59 28.20 -39.36
CA LEU A 547 23.21 29.44 -38.67
C LEU A 547 24.25 30.56 -38.87
N GLU A 548 25.54 30.24 -38.87
CA GLU A 548 26.61 31.21 -39.11
C GLU A 548 26.51 31.82 -40.51
N THR A 549 26.25 30.98 -41.54
CA THR A 549 26.06 31.51 -42.91
C THR A 549 24.81 32.37 -43.02
N LEU A 550 23.74 32.04 -42.29
CA LEU A 550 22.55 32.89 -42.25
C LEU A 550 22.85 34.23 -41.62
N GLU A 551 23.54 34.26 -40.48
CA GLU A 551 23.92 35.49 -39.78
C GLU A 551 24.84 36.38 -40.63
N ASP A 552 25.82 35.79 -41.32
CA ASP A 552 26.70 36.50 -42.26
C ASP A 552 25.92 37.13 -43.42
N LYS A 553 25.01 36.37 -44.05
CA LYS A 553 24.17 36.86 -45.16
C LYS A 553 23.19 37.94 -44.71
N LEU A 554 22.66 37.83 -43.48
CA LEU A 554 21.79 38.86 -42.88
C LEU A 554 22.56 40.14 -42.52
N LEU A 555 23.85 40.05 -42.16
CA LEU A 555 24.70 41.23 -41.92
C LEU A 555 24.99 42.02 -43.20
N HIS A 556 24.91 41.37 -44.36
CA HIS A 556 25.07 41.99 -45.67
C HIS A 556 23.80 42.68 -46.22
N LEU A 557 22.66 42.51 -45.55
CA LEU A 557 21.37 43.14 -45.84
C LEU A 557 21.18 44.37 -44.95
#